data_AF-A0A8J4U5Y1-F1
#
_entry.id   AF-A0A8J4U5Y1-F1
#
_cell.length_a   1.000
_cell.length_b   1.000
_cell.length_c   1.000
_cell.angle_alpha   90.00
_cell.angle_beta   90.00
_cell.angle_gamma   90.00
#
_symmetry.space_group_name_H-M   'P 1'
#
loop_
_entity.id
_entity.type
_entity.pdbx_description
1 polymer ?
#
loop_
_entity_poly.entity_id
_entity_poly.type
_entity_poly.pdbx_seq_one_letter_code
_entity_poly.pdbx_strand_id
1 'polypeptide(L)'
;LDAELTARHELQVEFKKMEGDYEHKVQELSAEKETLRNEKTDKEKENHGLTGEISQLKNKIEKLSKDLDEAKKKVVTVPVPVPGSTARTDPSAPASMPHQPPPPPPPLPGHASMPLPPPPPPLPGSHGMPPPPQPAGMPPPPPPLPGMPMPPPPPPLPGQTGMMPPLPPPLPGGPGMPPPPPPPPGFLGMPPPPPMPGMPPPPPGGFGVWAAPVPQLPFGLKPKKEYKPEVQLKRANWSKIGPEDLSESSFWVKSKEDRFESNELFSRLTLAFSSQIKTKKDQDGGEDKTAQKKKVKELKVLDAKSSQNLSIFLGSNRLPYEEMKNVILEVNEKSLTENMVQSLLKLLPEEEQLNVLSEMKDEYDDLAESEQFGVVISSVKRLKPRLSAILFRLQFEEQINNVKPDIVAVTAACEEITKSDNFAKLLQLILLVGNYMNAGSRNANAFGFSISYLCKLRDTKSADQKQTLLHFLADMCQEQYPDVMHFPEDLIHLEKASR
;
A
#
# COMPACT_ATOMS: atom_id res chain seq x y z
N LEU A 1 0.50 43.70 -38.64
CA LEU A 1 1.62 43.20 -39.46
C LEU A 1 2.93 43.28 -38.68
N ASP A 2 3.34 44.46 -38.17
CA ASP A 2 4.60 44.61 -37.41
C ASP A 2 4.68 43.81 -36.09
N ALA A 3 3.60 43.78 -35.31
CA ALA A 3 3.56 42.98 -34.07
C ALA A 3 3.67 41.46 -34.34
N GLU A 4 3.07 41.00 -35.44
CA GLU A 4 3.12 39.59 -35.85
C GLU A 4 4.51 39.20 -36.38
N LEU A 5 5.16 40.11 -37.12
CA LEU A 5 6.53 39.93 -37.60
C LEU A 5 7.52 39.86 -36.43
N THR A 6 7.32 40.71 -35.43
CA THR A 6 8.14 40.73 -34.20
C THR A 6 7.98 39.44 -33.40
N ALA A 7 6.75 38.99 -33.17
CA ALA A 7 6.49 37.73 -32.46
C ALA A 7 7.07 36.51 -33.20
N ARG A 8 7.01 36.48 -34.55
CA ARG A 8 7.65 35.42 -35.34
C ARG A 8 9.18 35.44 -35.21
N HIS A 9 9.78 36.62 -35.16
CA HIS A 9 11.23 36.75 -34.97
C HIS A 9 11.65 36.28 -33.58
N GLU A 10 10.92 36.66 -32.53
CA GLU A 10 11.17 36.23 -31.15
C GLU A 10 11.07 34.71 -31.01
N LEU A 11 10.03 34.10 -31.56
CA LEU A 11 9.88 32.63 -31.58
C LEU A 11 11.03 31.94 -32.33
N GLN A 12 11.52 32.54 -33.42
CA GLN A 12 12.65 31.96 -34.17
C GLN A 12 13.97 32.05 -33.38
N VAL A 13 14.15 33.10 -32.57
CA VAL A 13 15.29 33.26 -31.68
C VAL A 13 15.21 32.25 -30.53
N GLU A 14 14.05 32.09 -29.90
CA GLU A 14 13.84 31.08 -28.85
C GLU A 14 14.06 29.66 -29.37
N PHE A 15 13.57 29.36 -30.58
CA PHE A 15 13.77 28.06 -31.21
C PHE A 15 15.25 27.75 -31.43
N LYS A 16 16.02 28.70 -31.97
CA LYS A 16 17.48 28.54 -32.15
C LYS A 16 18.22 28.38 -30.83
N LYS A 17 17.78 29.08 -29.78
CA LYS A 17 18.37 28.93 -28.44
C LYS A 17 18.11 27.53 -27.91
N MET A 18 16.88 27.04 -28.03
CA MET A 18 16.50 25.70 -27.59
C MET A 18 17.24 24.60 -28.36
N GLU A 19 17.46 24.80 -29.67
CA GLU A 19 18.27 23.91 -30.50
C GLU A 19 19.73 23.86 -30.01
N GLY A 20 20.34 25.00 -29.72
CA GLY A 20 21.69 25.07 -29.15
C GLY A 20 21.81 24.43 -27.76
N ASP A 21 20.82 24.64 -26.89
CA ASP A 21 20.77 24.00 -25.56
C ASP A 21 20.66 22.47 -25.68
N TYR A 22 19.90 21.97 -26.67
CA TYR A 22 19.77 20.55 -26.95
C TYR A 22 21.07 19.95 -27.49
N GLU A 23 21.73 20.62 -28.45
CA GLU A 23 23.03 20.19 -28.98
C GLU A 23 24.09 20.12 -27.88
N HIS A 24 24.14 21.11 -27.00
CA HIS A 24 25.04 21.10 -25.85
C HIS A 24 24.76 19.91 -24.91
N LYS A 25 23.49 19.63 -24.62
CA LYS A 25 23.12 18.49 -23.78
C LYS A 25 23.51 17.14 -24.40
N VAL A 26 23.38 17.02 -25.73
CA VAL A 26 23.81 15.82 -26.46
C VAL A 26 25.33 15.63 -26.35
N GLN A 27 26.11 16.71 -26.46
CA GLN A 27 27.57 16.64 -26.30
C GLN A 27 27.98 16.25 -24.87
N GLU A 28 27.34 16.84 -23.86
CA GLU A 28 27.57 16.51 -22.45
C GLU A 28 27.30 15.02 -22.17
N LEU A 29 26.14 14.51 -22.61
CA LEU A 29 25.78 13.10 -22.46
C LEU A 29 26.73 12.17 -23.22
N SER A 30 27.26 12.60 -24.37
CA SER A 30 28.26 11.84 -25.11
C SER A 30 29.58 11.73 -24.34
N ALA A 31 30.03 12.82 -23.71
CA ALA A 31 31.24 12.84 -22.91
C ALA A 31 31.11 12.00 -21.62
N GLU A 32 29.95 12.07 -20.96
CA GLU A 32 29.64 11.24 -19.80
C GLU A 32 29.63 9.75 -20.16
N LYS A 33 29.03 9.40 -21.30
CA LYS A 33 29.03 8.02 -21.82
C LYS A 33 30.43 7.49 -22.09
N GLU A 34 31.33 8.31 -22.60
CA GLU A 34 32.72 7.93 -22.84
C GLU A 34 33.49 7.71 -21.53
N THR A 35 33.26 8.58 -20.54
CA THR A 35 33.83 8.44 -19.19
C THR A 35 33.39 7.13 -18.54
N LEU A 36 32.09 6.84 -18.55
CA LEU A 36 31.53 5.59 -18.02
C LEU A 36 32.06 4.35 -18.74
N ARG A 37 32.32 4.44 -20.05
CA ARG A 37 32.92 3.35 -20.83
C ARG A 37 34.35 3.04 -20.37
N ASN A 38 35.13 4.08 -20.08
CA ASN A 38 36.50 3.92 -19.59
C ASN A 38 36.50 3.30 -18.18
N GLU A 39 35.66 3.81 -17.27
CA GLU A 39 35.51 3.23 -15.93
C GLU A 39 35.06 1.77 -15.97
N LYS A 40 34.12 1.42 -16.86
CA LYS A 40 33.69 0.03 -17.06
C LYS A 40 34.87 -0.85 -17.48
N THR A 41 35.68 -0.38 -18.41
CA THR A 41 36.85 -1.13 -18.92
C THR A 41 37.87 -1.35 -17.82
N ASP A 42 38.12 -0.37 -16.96
CA ASP A 42 39.06 -0.51 -15.86
C ASP A 42 38.54 -1.46 -14.76
N LYS A 43 37.24 -1.41 -14.44
CA LYS A 43 36.59 -2.40 -13.56
C LYS A 43 36.63 -3.81 -14.12
N GLU A 44 36.52 -3.98 -15.44
CA GLU A 44 36.65 -5.28 -16.10
C GLU A 44 38.08 -5.84 -15.97
N LYS A 45 39.11 -4.99 -16.12
CA LYS A 45 40.51 -5.39 -15.89
C LYS A 45 40.74 -5.80 -14.43
N GLU A 46 40.23 -5.03 -13.47
CA GLU A 46 40.33 -5.34 -12.04
C GLU A 46 39.66 -6.68 -11.71
N ASN A 47 38.43 -6.90 -12.22
CA ASN A 47 37.73 -8.18 -12.08
C ASN A 47 38.52 -9.35 -12.68
N HIS A 48 39.17 -9.14 -13.81
CA HIS A 48 40.02 -10.17 -14.42
C HIS A 48 41.23 -10.50 -13.53
N GLY A 49 41.86 -9.47 -12.94
CA GLY A 49 42.94 -9.64 -11.97
C GLY A 49 42.51 -10.43 -10.73
N LEU A 50 41.40 -10.04 -10.10
CA LEU A 50 40.83 -10.72 -8.93
C LEU A 50 40.45 -12.17 -9.25
N THR A 51 39.92 -12.45 -10.45
CA THR A 51 39.63 -13.81 -10.89
C THR A 51 40.90 -14.67 -10.96
N GLY A 52 42.01 -14.08 -11.43
CA GLY A 52 43.33 -14.71 -11.41
C GLY A 52 43.80 -15.04 -10.00
N GLU A 53 43.70 -14.09 -9.06
CA GLU A 53 44.06 -14.31 -7.66
C GLU A 53 43.21 -15.40 -6.99
N ILE A 54 41.89 -15.42 -7.24
CA ILE A 54 40.99 -16.47 -6.76
C ILE A 54 41.44 -17.84 -7.28
N SER A 55 41.83 -17.93 -8.55
CA SER A 55 42.35 -19.18 -9.13
C SER A 55 43.63 -19.64 -8.43
N GLN A 56 44.56 -18.72 -8.16
CA GLN A 56 45.79 -19.04 -7.43
C GLN A 56 45.50 -19.52 -5.99
N LEU A 57 44.59 -18.86 -5.28
CA LEU A 57 44.19 -19.25 -3.92
C LEU A 57 43.50 -20.62 -3.91
N LYS A 58 42.62 -20.91 -4.88
CA LYS A 58 42.01 -22.24 -5.03
C LYS A 58 43.05 -23.34 -5.19
N ASN A 59 44.03 -23.15 -6.08
CA ASN A 59 45.12 -24.11 -6.29
C ASN A 59 45.94 -24.33 -5.00
N LYS A 60 46.16 -23.26 -4.21
CA LYS A 60 46.90 -23.34 -2.95
C LYS A 60 46.11 -24.09 -1.87
N ILE A 61 44.80 -23.86 -1.78
CA ILE A 61 43.89 -24.60 -0.88
C ILE A 61 43.87 -26.08 -1.24
N GLU A 62 43.77 -26.42 -2.53
CA GLU A 62 43.77 -27.82 -2.99
C GLU A 62 45.09 -28.53 -2.63
N LYS A 63 46.22 -27.84 -2.83
CA LYS A 63 47.54 -28.36 -2.43
C LYS A 63 47.61 -28.62 -0.92
N LEU A 64 47.21 -27.64 -0.10
CA LEU A 64 47.23 -27.78 1.36
C LEU A 64 46.27 -28.88 1.84
N SER A 65 45.12 -29.05 1.19
CA SER A 65 44.18 -30.14 1.51
C SER A 65 44.81 -31.50 1.24
N LYS A 66 45.52 -31.65 0.12
CA LYS A 66 46.21 -32.89 -0.23
C LYS A 66 47.34 -33.21 0.76
N ASP A 67 48.13 -32.21 1.14
CA ASP A 67 49.20 -32.35 2.13
C ASP A 67 48.64 -32.74 3.51
N LEU A 68 47.48 -32.19 3.90
CA LEU A 68 46.78 -32.54 5.13
C LEU A 68 46.29 -33.99 5.15
N ASP A 69 45.71 -34.47 4.05
CA ASP A 69 45.26 -35.86 3.94
C ASP A 69 46.43 -36.85 3.92
N GLU A 70 47.57 -36.47 3.33
CA GLU A 70 48.79 -37.26 3.41
C GLU A 70 49.36 -37.33 4.84
N ALA A 71 49.33 -36.21 5.57
CA ALA A 71 49.74 -36.17 6.97
C ALA A 71 48.84 -37.03 7.87
N LYS A 72 47.51 -36.99 7.65
CA LYS A 72 46.55 -37.84 8.37
C LYS A 72 46.80 -39.33 8.12
N LYS A 73 47.15 -39.73 6.89
CA LYS A 73 47.49 -41.12 6.56
C LYS A 73 48.80 -41.60 7.19
N LYS A 74 49.73 -40.70 7.51
CA LYS A 74 51.00 -41.05 8.20
C LYS A 74 50.85 -41.20 9.72
N VAL A 75 49.73 -40.76 10.31
CA VAL A 75 49.40 -40.99 11.71
C VAL A 75 48.56 -42.28 11.81
N VAL A 76 49.24 -43.44 11.82
CA VAL A 76 48.62 -44.74 12.11
C VAL A 76 49.08 -45.25 13.48
N THR A 77 48.08 -45.34 14.36
CA THR A 77 47.84 -46.20 15.52
C THR A 77 48.94 -47.18 15.96
N VAL A 78 49.47 -46.99 17.17
CA VAL A 78 50.15 -48.03 17.95
C VAL A 78 49.10 -48.71 18.85
N PRO A 79 48.79 -50.01 18.70
CA PRO A 79 47.94 -50.73 19.64
C PRO A 79 48.80 -51.34 20.76
N VAL A 80 48.50 -51.01 22.01
CA VAL A 80 49.08 -51.66 23.20
C VAL A 80 48.12 -52.76 23.67
N PRO A 81 48.56 -54.02 23.89
CA PRO A 81 47.71 -55.07 24.45
C PRO A 81 47.65 -54.97 25.98
N VAL A 82 46.46 -55.13 26.54
CA VAL A 82 46.23 -55.21 27.99
C VAL A 82 46.13 -56.68 28.41
N PRO A 83 46.84 -57.10 29.48
CA PRO A 83 46.36 -58.22 30.29
C PRO A 83 46.27 -57.89 31.79
N GLY A 84 45.21 -58.42 32.41
CA GLY A 84 45.26 -59.00 33.75
C GLY A 84 45.17 -58.06 34.95
N SER A 85 43.98 -57.99 35.54
CA SER A 85 43.77 -57.58 36.92
C SER A 85 44.12 -58.73 37.88
N THR A 86 44.92 -58.49 38.93
CA THR A 86 44.50 -58.64 40.33
C THR A 86 45.66 -58.50 41.34
N ALA A 87 45.34 -57.74 42.40
CA ALA A 87 45.72 -57.94 43.80
C ALA A 87 47.04 -57.37 44.37
N ARG A 88 46.83 -56.28 45.14
CA ARG A 88 47.28 -56.04 46.54
C ARG A 88 48.76 -55.70 46.78
N THR A 89 49.05 -54.48 47.25
CA THR A 89 49.26 -54.11 48.68
C THR A 89 49.79 -52.67 48.79
N ASP A 90 49.20 -51.89 49.69
CA ASP A 90 49.73 -50.64 50.31
C ASP A 90 51.01 -50.93 51.15
N PRO A 91 51.80 -49.96 51.69
CA PRO A 91 51.52 -48.52 51.87
C PRO A 91 52.72 -47.56 51.61
N SER A 92 52.45 -46.24 51.65
CA SER A 92 53.31 -45.15 52.22
C SER A 92 53.36 -43.89 51.36
N ALA A 93 52.86 -42.78 51.91
CA ALA A 93 53.18 -41.40 51.54
C ALA A 93 54.59 -41.02 52.09
N PRO A 94 55.24 -39.86 51.77
CA PRO A 94 54.67 -38.63 51.21
C PRO A 94 55.53 -37.82 50.19
N ALA A 95 54.90 -36.78 49.63
CA ALA A 95 55.45 -35.49 49.19
C ALA A 95 56.58 -35.42 48.13
N SER A 96 56.33 -34.72 47.02
CA SER A 96 56.92 -33.39 46.74
C SER A 96 56.75 -32.94 45.27
N MET A 97 56.23 -31.71 45.14
CA MET A 97 56.45 -30.71 44.10
C MET A 97 55.72 -30.77 42.74
N PRO A 98 55.34 -29.59 42.20
CA PRO A 98 54.45 -29.46 41.04
C PRO A 98 55.25 -29.47 39.73
N HIS A 99 54.83 -30.29 38.76
CA HIS A 99 55.34 -30.19 37.40
C HIS A 99 54.64 -29.05 36.66
N GLN A 100 55.44 -28.05 36.28
CA GLN A 100 55.10 -27.00 35.33
C GLN A 100 54.71 -27.58 33.95
N PRO A 101 53.82 -26.91 33.21
CA PRO A 101 53.61 -27.19 31.80
C PRO A 101 54.83 -26.76 30.95
N PRO A 102 55.07 -27.40 29.79
CA PRO A 102 56.14 -27.02 28.86
C PRO A 102 55.89 -25.62 28.24
N PRO A 103 56.94 -24.93 27.76
CA PRO A 103 56.88 -23.53 27.36
C PRO A 103 56.09 -23.30 26.05
N PRO A 104 55.52 -22.10 25.84
CA PRO A 104 54.80 -21.77 24.61
C PRO A 104 55.75 -21.45 23.44
N PRO A 105 55.33 -21.69 22.19
CA PRO A 105 56.06 -21.27 21.00
C PRO A 105 56.02 -19.73 20.80
N PRO A 106 57.01 -19.14 20.08
CA PRO A 106 57.14 -17.68 19.91
C PRO A 106 56.03 -17.07 19.02
N PRO A 107 55.74 -15.76 19.16
CA PRO A 107 54.64 -15.10 18.45
C PRO A 107 55.04 -14.68 17.03
N LEU A 108 54.14 -14.88 16.06
CA LEU A 108 54.20 -14.24 14.76
C LEU A 108 53.53 -12.85 14.80
N PRO A 109 54.03 -11.84 14.07
CA PRO A 109 53.61 -10.46 14.23
C PRO A 109 52.28 -10.13 13.54
N GLY A 110 51.45 -9.33 14.22
CA GLY A 110 50.62 -8.29 13.60
C GLY A 110 49.19 -8.67 13.19
N HIS A 111 48.25 -8.50 14.13
CA HIS A 111 46.83 -8.33 13.81
C HIS A 111 46.53 -6.90 13.34
N ALA A 112 45.74 -6.78 12.28
CA ALA A 112 44.74 -5.71 12.10
C ALA A 112 43.61 -6.31 11.22
N SER A 113 42.56 -6.88 11.83
CA SER A 113 41.29 -6.23 12.18
C SER A 113 40.35 -5.97 10.99
N MET A 114 39.51 -6.98 10.69
CA MET A 114 38.12 -6.92 10.14
C MET A 114 37.95 -6.29 8.73
N PRO A 115 36.80 -6.43 8.01
CA PRO A 115 35.51 -7.06 8.32
C PRO A 115 35.06 -8.13 7.28
N LEU A 116 34.01 -8.88 7.61
CA LEU A 116 33.29 -9.74 6.65
C LEU A 116 32.26 -8.90 5.86
N PRO A 117 32.23 -9.00 4.51
CA PRO A 117 30.97 -8.83 3.78
C PRO A 117 30.87 -9.78 2.55
N PRO A 118 29.83 -9.67 1.70
CA PRO A 118 28.55 -10.38 1.74
C PRO A 118 28.44 -11.48 0.65
N PRO A 119 27.40 -12.36 0.67
CA PRO A 119 27.21 -13.34 -0.40
C PRO A 119 26.75 -12.68 -1.73
N PRO A 120 27.21 -13.19 -2.91
CA PRO A 120 26.96 -12.60 -4.23
C PRO A 120 25.64 -13.04 -4.91
N PRO A 121 25.10 -12.23 -5.86
CA PRO A 121 23.86 -12.50 -6.61
C PRO A 121 24.05 -13.36 -7.90
N PRO A 122 22.97 -13.92 -8.48
CA PRO A 122 23.03 -14.87 -9.60
C PRO A 122 23.14 -14.21 -10.98
N LEU A 123 23.86 -14.89 -11.88
CA LEU A 123 24.18 -14.46 -13.25
C LEU A 123 22.97 -14.50 -14.22
N PRO A 124 22.79 -13.49 -15.10
CA PRO A 124 21.82 -13.53 -16.21
C PRO A 124 22.38 -14.04 -17.56
N GLY A 125 21.59 -14.90 -18.22
CA GLY A 125 21.15 -14.69 -19.60
C GLY A 125 21.99 -15.27 -20.76
N SER A 126 21.53 -16.38 -21.34
CA SER A 126 21.84 -16.78 -22.72
C SER A 126 20.64 -16.49 -23.64
N HIS A 127 20.81 -15.55 -24.57
CA HIS A 127 19.83 -15.23 -25.62
C HIS A 127 19.97 -16.15 -26.84
N GLY A 128 18.83 -16.66 -27.32
CA GLY A 128 18.47 -16.65 -28.75
C GLY A 128 18.92 -17.83 -29.63
N MET A 129 18.00 -18.75 -29.93
CA MET A 129 18.01 -19.53 -31.18
C MET A 129 16.67 -19.34 -31.94
N PRO A 130 16.67 -19.31 -33.28
CA PRO A 130 15.47 -19.08 -34.10
C PRO A 130 14.63 -20.36 -34.28
N PRO A 131 13.32 -20.26 -34.60
CA PRO A 131 12.42 -21.41 -34.66
C PRO A 131 12.47 -22.17 -36.01
N PRO A 132 12.19 -23.49 -36.03
CA PRO A 132 12.09 -24.30 -37.25
C PRO A 132 10.69 -24.21 -37.93
N PRO A 133 10.57 -24.63 -39.21
CA PRO A 133 9.40 -24.37 -40.06
C PRO A 133 8.20 -25.30 -39.81
N GLN A 134 7.00 -24.80 -40.12
CA GLN A 134 5.70 -25.48 -39.98
C GLN A 134 5.45 -26.54 -41.07
N PRO A 135 4.84 -27.70 -40.74
CA PRO A 135 4.28 -28.61 -41.74
C PRO A 135 2.86 -28.19 -42.17
N ALA A 136 2.63 -28.27 -43.47
CA ALA A 136 1.34 -28.04 -44.14
C ALA A 136 0.36 -29.22 -43.95
N GLY A 137 -0.94 -28.88 -43.85
CA GLY A 137 -2.06 -29.73 -44.29
C GLY A 137 -2.57 -30.79 -43.30
N MET A 138 -3.56 -30.44 -42.48
CA MET A 138 -4.48 -31.42 -41.88
C MET A 138 -5.75 -31.56 -42.76
N PRO A 139 -6.27 -32.78 -42.98
CA PRO A 139 -7.54 -32.97 -43.69
C PRO A 139 -8.73 -32.50 -42.82
N PRO A 140 -9.87 -32.11 -43.42
CA PRO A 140 -11.03 -31.63 -42.67
C PRO A 140 -11.67 -32.76 -41.83
N PRO A 141 -12.32 -32.42 -40.70
CA PRO A 141 -12.98 -33.41 -39.85
C PRO A 141 -14.19 -34.05 -40.55
N PRO A 142 -14.52 -35.34 -40.24
CA PRO A 142 -15.68 -36.01 -40.81
C PRO A 142 -17.00 -35.40 -40.29
N PRO A 143 -18.11 -35.51 -41.07
CA PRO A 143 -19.41 -34.99 -40.66
C PRO A 143 -19.99 -35.80 -39.48
N PRO A 144 -20.82 -35.18 -38.61
CA PRO A 144 -21.41 -35.87 -37.47
C PRO A 144 -22.46 -36.90 -37.92
N LEU A 145 -22.42 -38.09 -37.32
CA LEU A 145 -23.43 -39.14 -37.48
C LEU A 145 -24.77 -38.70 -36.85
N PRO A 146 -25.93 -38.96 -37.50
CA PRO A 146 -27.23 -38.58 -36.96
C PRO A 146 -27.62 -39.46 -35.77
N GLY A 147 -27.98 -38.88 -34.63
CA GLY A 147 -28.81 -39.57 -33.62
C GLY A 147 -28.29 -39.69 -32.18
N MET A 148 -27.35 -38.86 -31.69
CA MET A 148 -27.07 -38.79 -30.24
C MET A 148 -27.45 -37.42 -29.65
N PRO A 149 -28.15 -37.38 -28.50
CA PRO A 149 -28.58 -36.13 -27.87
C PRO A 149 -27.38 -35.35 -27.31
N MET A 150 -27.35 -34.03 -27.54
CA MET A 150 -26.36 -33.13 -26.94
C MET A 150 -26.50 -33.11 -25.41
N PRO A 151 -25.39 -33.05 -24.65
CA PRO A 151 -25.46 -32.81 -23.21
C PRO A 151 -25.96 -31.38 -22.91
N PRO A 152 -26.72 -31.18 -21.83
CA PRO A 152 -27.24 -29.86 -21.44
C PRO A 152 -26.11 -28.90 -21.01
N PRO A 153 -26.31 -27.57 -21.15
CA PRO A 153 -25.33 -26.59 -20.71
C PRO A 153 -25.16 -26.61 -19.18
N PRO A 154 -23.96 -26.34 -18.66
CA PRO A 154 -23.70 -26.35 -17.21
C PRO A 154 -24.40 -25.18 -16.50
N PRO A 155 -24.81 -25.35 -15.23
CA PRO A 155 -25.45 -24.30 -14.43
C PRO A 155 -24.45 -23.18 -14.04
N PRO A 156 -24.93 -21.95 -13.76
CA PRO A 156 -24.07 -20.84 -13.38
C PRO A 156 -23.50 -21.05 -11.97
N LEU A 157 -22.20 -20.79 -11.78
CA LEU A 157 -21.58 -20.83 -10.46
C LEU A 157 -22.02 -19.62 -9.60
N PRO A 158 -22.28 -19.80 -8.30
CA PRO A 158 -22.63 -18.71 -7.39
C PRO A 158 -21.38 -17.93 -6.95
N GLY A 159 -21.42 -16.60 -7.06
CA GLY A 159 -20.53 -15.69 -6.33
C GLY A 159 -19.42 -15.01 -7.13
N GLN A 160 -19.79 -14.04 -7.97
CA GLN A 160 -18.94 -12.88 -8.28
C GLN A 160 -19.85 -11.64 -8.38
N THR A 161 -19.99 -10.95 -7.25
CA THR A 161 -20.42 -9.56 -7.21
C THR A 161 -19.20 -8.68 -7.47
N GLY A 162 -19.22 -7.91 -8.56
CA GLY A 162 -18.39 -6.71 -8.66
C GLY A 162 -17.66 -6.49 -9.98
N MET A 163 -17.93 -5.31 -10.55
CA MET A 163 -17.09 -4.54 -11.47
C MET A 163 -17.23 -4.85 -12.97
N MET A 164 -18.28 -4.28 -13.57
CA MET A 164 -18.23 -3.86 -14.97
C MET A 164 -17.41 -2.55 -15.08
N PRO A 165 -16.57 -2.38 -16.11
CA PRO A 165 -15.89 -1.10 -16.38
C PRO A 165 -16.90 -0.03 -16.84
N PRO A 166 -16.67 1.27 -16.54
CA PRO A 166 -17.60 2.34 -16.89
C PRO A 166 -17.63 2.61 -18.40
N LEU A 167 -18.84 2.86 -18.92
CA LEU A 167 -19.08 3.30 -20.30
C LEU A 167 -18.62 4.76 -20.54
N PRO A 168 -18.14 5.10 -21.75
CA PRO A 168 -17.66 6.45 -22.07
C PRO A 168 -18.80 7.47 -22.23
N PRO A 169 -18.54 8.78 -22.05
CA PRO A 169 -19.56 9.83 -22.06
C PRO A 169 -19.98 10.23 -23.49
N PRO A 170 -21.25 10.56 -23.76
CA PRO A 170 -21.67 11.14 -25.03
C PRO A 170 -21.50 12.67 -25.04
N LEU A 171 -20.90 13.19 -26.12
CA LEU A 171 -20.77 14.62 -26.47
C LEU A 171 -22.03 15.11 -27.26
N PRO A 172 -22.21 16.42 -27.54
CA PRO A 172 -23.44 17.16 -27.27
C PRO A 172 -24.24 17.47 -28.54
N GLY A 173 -25.57 17.49 -28.44
CA GLY A 173 -26.43 18.04 -29.49
C GLY A 173 -27.83 17.44 -29.55
N GLY A 174 -28.76 18.01 -28.78
CA GLY A 174 -30.20 17.69 -28.86
C GLY A 174 -30.99 18.36 -27.72
N PRO A 175 -32.11 19.04 -27.98
CA PRO A 175 -32.72 19.99 -27.05
C PRO A 175 -33.44 19.32 -25.86
N GLY A 176 -33.35 19.98 -24.71
CA GLY A 176 -33.70 19.47 -23.38
C GLY A 176 -35.19 19.23 -23.12
N MET A 177 -35.43 18.27 -22.23
CA MET A 177 -36.74 17.99 -21.61
C MET A 177 -36.91 18.88 -20.36
N PRO A 178 -38.08 19.50 -20.13
CA PRO A 178 -38.28 20.42 -19.02
C PRO A 178 -38.42 19.70 -17.66
N PRO A 179 -38.04 20.36 -16.55
CA PRO A 179 -38.17 19.82 -15.20
C PRO A 179 -39.62 19.81 -14.67
N PRO A 180 -39.95 18.92 -13.71
CA PRO A 180 -41.28 18.87 -13.08
C PRO A 180 -41.55 20.08 -12.16
N PRO A 181 -42.83 20.51 -12.03
CA PRO A 181 -43.21 21.74 -11.32
C PRO A 181 -43.24 21.60 -9.77
N PRO A 182 -43.08 22.72 -9.03
CA PRO A 182 -43.11 22.75 -7.55
C PRO A 182 -44.55 22.72 -6.97
N PRO A 183 -44.74 22.30 -5.70
CA PRO A 183 -46.04 22.19 -5.07
C PRO A 183 -46.66 23.56 -4.69
N PRO A 184 -47.99 23.76 -4.84
CA PRO A 184 -48.65 25.03 -4.49
C PRO A 184 -48.75 25.27 -2.96
N PRO A 185 -48.63 26.53 -2.48
CA PRO A 185 -48.73 26.89 -1.07
C PRO A 185 -50.18 27.02 -0.59
N GLY A 186 -50.47 26.43 0.57
CA GLY A 186 -51.45 26.85 1.59
C GLY A 186 -52.88 27.17 1.14
N PHE A 187 -53.84 26.29 1.43
CA PHE A 187 -55.22 26.70 1.70
C PHE A 187 -55.83 25.88 2.83
N LEU A 188 -56.20 26.60 3.89
CA LEU A 188 -56.92 26.16 5.06
C LEU A 188 -58.40 25.92 4.70
N GLY A 189 -58.97 24.82 5.20
CA GLY A 189 -60.40 24.72 5.52
C GLY A 189 -61.37 24.47 4.37
N MET A 190 -61.63 23.19 4.07
CA MET A 190 -62.96 22.75 3.60
C MET A 190 -63.32 21.40 4.25
N PRO A 191 -64.60 21.18 4.61
CA PRO A 191 -65.07 20.00 5.35
C PRO A 191 -65.11 18.74 4.49
N PRO A 192 -65.08 17.52 5.08
CA PRO A 192 -65.01 16.28 4.33
C PRO A 192 -66.30 16.01 3.51
N PRO A 193 -66.19 15.45 2.29
CA PRO A 193 -67.34 15.09 1.47
C PRO A 193 -68.11 13.88 2.02
N PRO A 194 -69.41 13.74 1.69
CA PRO A 194 -70.31 12.72 2.24
C PRO A 194 -69.97 11.29 1.75
N PRO A 195 -70.33 10.24 2.50
CA PRO A 195 -69.96 8.86 2.17
C PRO A 195 -70.80 8.31 1.02
N MET A 196 -70.12 7.68 0.06
CA MET A 196 -70.72 6.99 -1.09
C MET A 196 -71.38 5.67 -0.66
N PRO A 197 -72.51 5.26 -1.26
CA PRO A 197 -73.24 4.05 -0.87
C PRO A 197 -72.51 2.78 -1.33
N GLY A 198 -72.21 1.84 -0.41
CA GLY A 198 -71.76 0.49 -0.81
C GLY A 198 -70.80 -0.27 0.12
N MET A 199 -70.41 0.24 1.29
CA MET A 199 -69.58 -0.51 2.23
C MET A 199 -70.43 -1.23 3.30
N PRO A 200 -70.11 -2.50 3.63
CA PRO A 200 -70.80 -3.24 4.69
C PRO A 200 -70.53 -2.64 6.07
N PRO A 201 -71.47 -2.75 7.03
CA PRO A 201 -71.36 -2.09 8.33
C PRO A 201 -70.26 -2.73 9.20
N PRO A 202 -69.51 -1.94 9.99
CA PRO A 202 -68.56 -2.47 10.96
C PRO A 202 -69.29 -3.06 12.19
N PRO A 203 -68.70 -4.06 12.88
CA PRO A 203 -69.28 -4.63 14.09
C PRO A 203 -69.28 -3.61 15.25
N PRO A 204 -70.29 -3.61 16.13
CA PRO A 204 -70.37 -2.63 17.21
C PRO A 204 -69.51 -3.03 18.41
N GLY A 205 -68.68 -2.11 18.89
CA GLY A 205 -68.32 -2.06 20.32
C GLY A 205 -66.86 -1.74 20.63
N GLY A 206 -66.64 -0.63 21.35
CA GLY A 206 -65.54 -0.51 22.31
C GLY A 206 -64.53 0.60 22.02
N PHE A 207 -64.60 1.66 22.82
CA PHE A 207 -63.61 2.72 22.95
C PHE A 207 -62.17 2.17 23.07
N GLY A 208 -61.27 2.60 22.19
CA GLY A 208 -59.84 2.28 22.28
C GLY A 208 -59.01 3.31 21.52
N VAL A 209 -58.20 4.06 22.26
CA VAL A 209 -57.20 5.00 21.75
C VAL A 209 -56.26 4.22 20.84
N TRP A 210 -56.18 4.59 19.56
CA TRP A 210 -55.24 3.98 18.60
C TRP A 210 -53.82 4.40 19.00
N ALA A 211 -53.15 3.62 19.85
CA ALA A 211 -51.70 3.73 20.01
C ALA A 211 -51.04 3.19 18.74
N ALA A 212 -50.34 4.05 18.01
CA ALA A 212 -49.56 3.64 16.85
C ALA A 212 -48.55 2.54 17.26
N PRO A 213 -48.40 1.46 16.49
CA PRO A 213 -47.47 0.39 16.83
C PRO A 213 -46.03 0.92 16.83
N VAL A 214 -45.31 0.67 17.92
CA VAL A 214 -43.88 0.99 18.04
C VAL A 214 -43.12 0.21 16.97
N PRO A 215 -42.31 0.85 16.11
CA PRO A 215 -41.57 0.13 15.06
C PRO A 215 -40.66 -0.92 15.70
N GLN A 216 -40.83 -2.18 15.28
CA GLN A 216 -39.98 -3.27 15.76
C GLN A 216 -38.62 -3.17 15.09
N LEU A 217 -37.57 -3.00 15.90
CA LEU A 217 -36.20 -2.93 15.42
C LEU A 217 -35.65 -4.35 15.14
N PRO A 218 -34.79 -4.52 14.12
CA PRO A 218 -34.17 -5.80 13.80
C PRO A 218 -33.38 -6.42 14.98
N PHE A 219 -33.24 -7.75 14.98
CA PHE A 219 -32.36 -8.51 15.87
C PHE A 219 -32.58 -8.31 17.38
N GLY A 220 -33.80 -7.96 17.79
CA GLY A 220 -34.14 -7.76 19.21
C GLY A 220 -33.56 -6.47 19.82
N LEU A 221 -33.12 -5.53 18.98
CA LEU A 221 -32.66 -4.22 19.43
C LEU A 221 -33.79 -3.45 20.13
N LYS A 222 -33.45 -2.79 21.24
CA LYS A 222 -34.36 -1.88 21.95
C LYS A 222 -34.08 -0.43 21.54
N PRO A 223 -35.09 0.45 21.51
CA PRO A 223 -34.87 1.88 21.35
C PRO A 223 -33.83 2.39 22.34
N LYS A 224 -32.87 3.16 21.85
CA LYS A 224 -31.82 3.77 22.68
C LYS A 224 -32.43 4.81 23.63
N LYS A 225 -31.89 4.92 24.85
CA LYS A 225 -32.30 5.92 25.83
C LYS A 225 -31.99 7.32 25.30
N GLU A 226 -32.98 8.21 25.33
CA GLU A 226 -32.81 9.60 24.93
C GLU A 226 -32.19 10.39 26.09
N TYR A 227 -31.05 11.02 25.86
CA TYR A 227 -30.38 11.88 26.83
C TYR A 227 -30.61 13.34 26.50
N LYS A 228 -30.96 14.15 27.51
CA LYS A 228 -31.14 15.60 27.41
C LYS A 228 -30.20 16.32 28.38
N PRO A 229 -28.93 16.52 28.02
CA PRO A 229 -27.99 17.26 28.86
C PRO A 229 -28.49 18.68 29.12
N GLU A 230 -28.36 19.17 30.35
CA GLU A 230 -28.75 20.54 30.72
C GLU A 230 -27.87 21.61 30.04
N VAL A 231 -26.63 21.26 29.71
CA VAL A 231 -25.66 22.15 29.05
C VAL A 231 -25.32 21.62 27.66
N GLN A 232 -25.27 22.52 26.68
CA GLN A 232 -24.94 22.14 25.31
C GLN A 232 -23.46 21.76 25.17
N LEU A 233 -23.18 20.50 24.88
CA LEU A 233 -21.83 19.97 24.69
C LEU A 233 -21.40 20.08 23.22
N LYS A 234 -20.08 20.12 22.98
CA LYS A 234 -19.53 19.93 21.64
C LYS A 234 -19.96 18.56 21.10
N ARG A 235 -20.44 18.51 19.86
CA ARG A 235 -20.97 17.29 19.24
C ARG A 235 -19.85 16.40 18.68
N ALA A 236 -20.01 15.08 18.84
CA ALA A 236 -19.20 14.11 18.12
C ALA A 236 -19.76 13.94 16.69
N ASN A 237 -18.95 14.25 15.68
CA ASN A 237 -19.35 14.21 14.27
C ASN A 237 -19.11 12.81 13.65
N TRP A 238 -19.77 11.77 14.19
CA TRP A 238 -19.67 10.42 13.62
C TRP A 238 -20.70 10.16 12.51
N SER A 239 -20.41 9.18 11.65
CA SER A 239 -21.38 8.62 10.71
C SER A 239 -22.19 7.54 11.41
N LYS A 240 -23.50 7.76 11.59
CA LYS A 240 -24.40 6.82 12.28
C LYS A 240 -24.66 5.58 11.40
N ILE A 241 -24.57 4.38 11.97
CA ILE A 241 -25.01 3.13 11.33
C ILE A 241 -26.50 2.93 11.64
N GLY A 242 -27.33 2.74 10.62
CA GLY A 242 -28.75 2.46 10.77
C GLY A 242 -29.00 1.03 11.28
N PRO A 243 -30.08 0.77 12.04
CA PRO A 243 -30.47 -0.60 12.40
C PRO A 243 -30.62 -1.54 11.20
N GLU A 244 -30.97 -1.02 10.04
CA GLU A 244 -31.07 -1.69 8.73
C GLU A 244 -29.72 -2.16 8.17
N ASP A 245 -28.63 -1.47 8.53
CA ASP A 245 -27.27 -1.75 8.05
C ASP A 245 -26.51 -2.72 8.99
N LEU A 246 -27.14 -3.16 10.08
CA LEU A 246 -26.55 -4.09 11.05
C LEU A 246 -26.82 -5.55 10.64
N SER A 247 -25.83 -6.41 10.82
CA SER A 247 -26.00 -7.87 10.78
C SER A 247 -26.29 -8.43 12.18
N GLU A 248 -26.92 -9.60 12.26
CA GLU A 248 -27.20 -10.30 13.54
C GLU A 248 -25.91 -10.59 14.35
N SER A 249 -24.81 -10.89 13.65
CA SER A 249 -23.49 -11.14 14.26
C SER A 249 -22.71 -9.87 14.62
N SER A 250 -23.24 -8.68 14.29
CA SER A 250 -22.58 -7.41 14.54
C SER A 250 -22.34 -7.20 16.02
N PHE A 251 -21.15 -6.71 16.36
CA PHE A 251 -20.78 -6.35 17.73
C PHE A 251 -21.80 -5.41 18.38
N TRP A 252 -22.38 -4.50 17.60
CA TRP A 252 -23.31 -3.49 18.10
C TRP A 252 -24.65 -4.06 18.58
N VAL A 253 -25.07 -5.23 18.07
CA VAL A 253 -26.33 -5.90 18.47
C VAL A 253 -26.27 -6.37 19.92
N LYS A 254 -25.11 -6.83 20.38
CA LYS A 254 -24.88 -7.29 21.76
C LYS A 254 -24.37 -6.20 22.73
N SER A 255 -24.18 -4.97 22.25
CA SER A 255 -23.59 -3.89 23.05
C SER A 255 -24.62 -3.20 23.94
N LYS A 256 -24.42 -3.29 25.26
CA LYS A 256 -25.24 -2.62 26.30
C LYS A 256 -24.43 -1.48 26.92
N GLU A 257 -24.63 -0.26 26.41
CA GLU A 257 -23.88 0.93 26.81
C GLU A 257 -24.35 1.51 28.16
N ASP A 258 -25.59 1.24 28.54
CA ASP A 258 -26.23 1.62 29.80
C ASP A 258 -25.45 1.15 31.04
N ARG A 259 -24.71 0.03 30.93
CA ARG A 259 -23.85 -0.48 32.02
C ARG A 259 -22.71 0.46 32.41
N PHE A 260 -22.35 1.39 31.54
CA PHE A 260 -21.29 2.37 31.76
C PHE A 260 -21.84 3.76 32.14
N GLU A 261 -23.16 3.89 32.23
CA GLU A 261 -23.81 5.14 32.59
C GLU A 261 -23.49 5.51 34.05
N SER A 262 -22.94 6.71 34.28
CA SER A 262 -22.79 7.27 35.62
C SER A 262 -22.92 8.79 35.60
N ASN A 263 -23.54 9.35 36.65
CA ASN A 263 -23.69 10.81 36.77
C ASN A 263 -22.34 11.52 36.87
N GLU A 264 -21.33 10.87 37.47
CA GLU A 264 -19.97 11.39 37.54
C GLU A 264 -19.33 11.49 36.15
N LEU A 265 -19.50 10.47 35.29
CA LEU A 265 -19.04 10.50 33.90
C LEU A 265 -19.65 11.68 33.14
N PHE A 266 -20.98 11.86 33.23
CA PHE A 266 -21.66 12.95 32.54
C PHE A 266 -21.29 14.33 33.08
N SER A 267 -21.05 14.45 34.38
CA SER A 267 -20.63 15.71 35.01
C SER A 267 -19.23 16.12 34.54
N ARG A 268 -18.27 15.17 34.52
CA ARG A 268 -16.92 15.42 34.00
C ARG A 268 -16.92 15.74 32.51
N LEU A 269 -17.72 15.00 31.73
CA LEU A 269 -17.88 15.24 30.29
C LEU A 269 -18.46 16.65 30.04
N THR A 270 -19.45 17.04 30.83
CA THR A 270 -20.07 18.37 30.74
C THR A 270 -19.09 19.48 31.10
N LEU A 271 -18.31 19.30 32.17
CA LEU A 271 -17.29 20.26 32.57
C LEU A 271 -16.23 20.44 31.47
N ALA A 272 -15.72 19.36 30.90
CA ALA A 272 -14.61 19.39 29.94
C ALA A 272 -15.02 19.84 28.53
N PHE A 273 -16.26 19.54 28.10
CA PHE A 273 -16.68 19.71 26.70
C PHE A 273 -17.94 20.57 26.52
N SER A 274 -18.37 21.30 27.55
CA SER A 274 -19.42 22.30 27.41
C SER A 274 -19.03 23.38 26.38
N SER A 275 -19.99 23.74 25.55
CA SER A 275 -19.89 24.90 24.66
C SER A 275 -20.16 26.13 25.53
N GLN A 276 -19.12 26.65 26.18
CA GLN A 276 -19.21 27.79 27.09
C GLN A 276 -19.95 28.97 26.43
N ILE A 277 -21.23 29.17 26.77
CA ILE A 277 -21.85 30.48 26.69
C ILE A 277 -21.40 31.19 27.96
N LYS A 278 -20.50 32.16 27.84
CA LYS A 278 -20.14 33.02 28.98
C LYS A 278 -21.42 33.68 29.51
N THR A 279 -21.97 33.14 30.57
CA THR A 279 -22.98 33.82 31.38
C THR A 279 -22.29 35.03 31.98
N LYS A 280 -22.65 36.21 31.47
CA LYS A 280 -22.41 37.50 32.10
C LYS A 280 -22.95 37.40 33.53
N LYS A 281 -22.05 37.30 34.49
CA LYS A 281 -22.38 37.44 35.90
C LYS A 281 -22.27 38.93 36.20
N ASP A 282 -23.40 39.55 36.50
CA ASP A 282 -23.46 40.89 37.04
C ASP A 282 -22.52 40.97 38.25
N GLN A 283 -21.50 41.81 38.11
CA GLN A 283 -20.79 42.38 39.24
C GLN A 283 -20.43 43.82 38.85
N ASP A 284 -21.19 44.71 39.46
CA ASP A 284 -20.90 46.11 39.67
C ASP A 284 -19.43 46.34 40.07
N GLY A 285 -18.83 47.40 39.54
CA GLY A 285 -17.42 47.74 39.75
C GLY A 285 -16.76 48.23 38.48
N GLY A 286 -16.86 49.53 38.24
CA GLY A 286 -16.27 50.18 37.07
C GLY A 286 -14.75 50.04 37.02
N GLU A 287 -14.23 49.86 35.81
CA GLU A 287 -13.08 50.61 35.33
C GLU A 287 -13.03 50.53 33.80
N ASP A 288 -12.82 51.69 33.22
CA ASP A 288 -12.81 51.99 31.81
C ASP A 288 -11.68 51.22 31.11
N LYS A 289 -12.02 50.13 30.42
CA LYS A 289 -11.17 49.54 29.38
C LYS A 289 -11.99 49.37 28.13
N THR A 290 -11.88 50.38 27.27
CA THR A 290 -12.21 50.36 25.85
C THR A 290 -11.64 49.10 25.19
N ALA A 291 -12.43 48.03 25.20
CA ALA A 291 -12.24 46.92 24.30
C ALA A 291 -12.44 47.48 22.89
N GLN A 292 -11.33 47.77 22.20
CA GLN A 292 -11.31 47.98 20.77
C GLN A 292 -12.03 46.79 20.13
N LYS A 293 -13.29 46.98 19.75
CA LYS A 293 -13.95 46.14 18.78
C LYS A 293 -13.05 46.22 17.56
N LYS A 294 -12.26 45.17 17.27
CA LYS A 294 -11.61 45.01 15.97
C LYS A 294 -12.73 45.23 14.95
N LYS A 295 -12.70 46.39 14.26
CA LYS A 295 -13.60 46.63 13.13
C LYS A 295 -13.36 45.46 12.19
N VAL A 296 -14.37 44.64 11.99
CA VAL A 296 -14.34 43.60 10.96
C VAL A 296 -14.21 44.37 9.65
N LYS A 297 -13.02 44.32 9.05
CA LYS A 297 -12.78 44.95 7.75
C LYS A 297 -13.68 44.25 6.72
N GLU A 298 -14.30 45.05 5.87
CA GLU A 298 -15.22 44.58 4.84
C GLU A 298 -14.44 43.84 3.73
N LEU A 299 -15.00 42.75 3.21
CA LEU A 299 -14.39 41.99 2.11
C LEU A 299 -14.64 42.70 0.79
N LYS A 300 -13.59 42.85 -0.03
CA LYS A 300 -13.67 43.57 -1.31
C LYS A 300 -13.69 42.64 -2.53
N VAL A 301 -13.06 41.47 -2.43
CA VAL A 301 -12.86 40.51 -3.55
C VAL A 301 -13.33 39.11 -3.18
N LEU A 302 -12.97 38.63 -1.99
CA LEU A 302 -13.25 37.25 -1.59
C LEU A 302 -14.67 37.12 -1.04
N ASP A 303 -15.34 36.00 -1.35
CA ASP A 303 -16.61 35.68 -0.70
C ASP A 303 -16.41 35.29 0.78
N ALA A 304 -17.47 35.41 1.58
CA ALA A 304 -17.41 35.15 3.00
C ALA A 304 -16.90 33.74 3.37
N LYS A 305 -17.20 32.72 2.55
CA LYS A 305 -16.79 31.33 2.83
C LYS A 305 -15.31 31.14 2.52
N SER A 306 -14.83 31.62 1.37
CA SER A 306 -13.40 31.54 1.01
C SER A 306 -12.54 32.33 1.98
N SER A 307 -12.98 33.54 2.34
CA SER A 307 -12.33 34.38 3.33
C SER A 307 -12.26 33.71 4.71
N GLN A 308 -13.35 33.10 5.17
CA GLN A 308 -13.39 32.37 6.43
C GLN A 308 -12.47 31.14 6.42
N ASN A 309 -12.46 30.36 5.34
CA ASN A 309 -11.61 29.18 5.22
C ASN A 309 -10.11 29.54 5.23
N LEU A 310 -9.73 30.60 4.50
CA LEU A 310 -8.36 31.13 4.54
C LEU A 310 -8.01 31.64 5.93
N SER A 311 -8.90 32.39 6.59
CA SER A 311 -8.66 32.88 7.96
C SER A 311 -8.44 31.74 8.95
N ILE A 312 -9.17 30.62 8.82
CA ILE A 312 -8.97 29.42 9.63
C ILE A 312 -7.59 28.79 9.34
N PHE A 313 -7.23 28.67 8.06
CA PHE A 313 -5.94 28.15 7.63
C PHE A 313 -4.77 29.00 8.15
N LEU A 314 -4.84 30.32 8.01
CA LEU A 314 -3.81 31.26 8.46
C LEU A 314 -3.69 31.27 9.99
N GLY A 315 -4.83 31.21 10.71
CA GLY A 315 -4.82 31.08 12.16
C GLY A 315 -4.19 29.78 12.68
N SER A 316 -4.23 28.73 11.87
CA SER A 316 -3.59 27.43 12.15
C SER A 316 -2.11 27.42 11.75
N ASN A 317 -1.76 28.02 10.62
CA ASN A 317 -0.42 28.08 10.05
C ASN A 317 0.20 29.46 10.28
N ARG A 318 0.46 29.81 11.55
CA ARG A 318 0.85 31.13 12.08
C ARG A 318 2.20 31.68 11.57
N LEU A 319 2.37 31.71 10.26
CA LEU A 319 3.52 32.25 9.55
C LEU A 319 3.16 33.63 9.02
N PRO A 320 4.05 34.63 9.18
CA PRO A 320 3.93 35.91 8.47
C PRO A 320 3.75 35.67 6.96
N TYR A 321 2.90 36.45 6.29
CA TYR A 321 2.57 36.19 4.88
C TYR A 321 3.77 36.31 3.94
N GLU A 322 4.66 37.29 4.19
CA GLU A 322 5.92 37.41 3.44
C GLU A 322 6.85 36.22 3.70
N GLU A 323 6.88 35.70 4.93
CA GLU A 323 7.64 34.49 5.24
C GLU A 323 7.04 33.28 4.51
N MET A 324 5.71 33.13 4.49
CA MET A 324 5.03 32.08 3.75
C MET A 324 5.36 32.11 2.26
N LYS A 325 5.38 33.30 1.66
CA LYS A 325 5.83 33.51 0.28
C LYS A 325 7.29 33.12 0.09
N ASN A 326 8.18 33.55 0.99
CA ASN A 326 9.61 33.24 0.88
C ASN A 326 9.87 31.74 0.99
N VAL A 327 9.27 31.03 1.95
CA VAL A 327 9.43 29.57 2.05
C VAL A 327 8.92 28.83 0.82
N ILE A 328 7.88 29.33 0.16
CA ILE A 328 7.37 28.78 -1.12
C ILE A 328 8.33 29.07 -2.28
N LEU A 329 8.93 30.26 -2.33
CA LEU A 329 9.89 30.63 -3.37
C LEU A 329 11.20 29.84 -3.22
N GLU A 330 11.66 29.65 -1.98
CA GLU A 330 12.88 28.92 -1.63
C GLU A 330 12.70 27.40 -1.59
N VAL A 331 11.46 26.90 -1.63
CA VAL A 331 11.15 25.46 -1.48
C VAL A 331 11.71 24.93 -0.15
N ASN A 332 11.47 25.65 0.94
CA ASN A 332 12.00 25.26 2.25
C ASN A 332 11.21 24.08 2.83
N GLU A 333 11.70 22.86 2.58
CA GLU A 333 11.11 21.60 3.02
C GLU A 333 11.01 21.45 4.56
N LYS A 334 11.75 22.26 5.34
CA LYS A 334 11.67 22.22 6.82
C LYS A 334 10.44 22.96 7.37
N SER A 335 10.01 24.00 6.65
CA SER A 335 8.87 24.83 7.06
C SER A 335 7.58 24.42 6.32
N LEU A 336 7.71 23.93 5.08
CA LEU A 336 6.60 23.47 4.27
C LEU A 336 6.26 22.01 4.59
N THR A 337 5.13 21.79 5.26
CA THR A 337 4.59 20.45 5.48
C THR A 337 3.62 20.07 4.36
N GLU A 338 3.50 18.76 4.08
CA GLU A 338 2.56 18.25 3.08
C GLU A 338 1.13 18.76 3.31
N ASN A 339 0.62 18.61 4.54
CA ASN A 339 -0.72 19.05 4.93
C ASN A 339 -0.93 20.55 4.71
N MET A 340 0.09 21.37 4.99
CA MET A 340 0.04 22.81 4.76
C MET A 340 -0.07 23.12 3.27
N VAL A 341 0.76 22.50 2.42
CA VAL A 341 0.74 22.72 0.96
C VAL A 341 -0.56 22.20 0.34
N GLN A 342 -1.05 21.03 0.75
CA GLN A 342 -2.35 20.49 0.31
C GLN A 342 -3.51 21.42 0.70
N SER A 343 -3.52 21.90 1.94
CA SER A 343 -4.55 22.83 2.42
C SER A 343 -4.47 24.15 1.67
N LEU A 344 -3.26 24.68 1.43
CA LEU A 344 -3.06 25.90 0.68
C LEU A 344 -3.55 25.77 -0.76
N LEU A 345 -3.24 24.66 -1.45
CA LEU A 345 -3.75 24.38 -2.80
C LEU A 345 -5.28 24.32 -2.85
N LYS A 346 -5.90 23.71 -1.84
CA LYS A 346 -7.36 23.57 -1.76
C LYS A 346 -8.09 24.87 -1.42
N LEU A 347 -7.46 25.74 -0.63
CA LEU A 347 -8.05 26.97 -0.10
C LEU A 347 -7.67 28.21 -0.89
N LEU A 348 -6.78 28.08 -1.87
CA LEU A 348 -6.34 29.17 -2.72
C LEU A 348 -7.55 29.79 -3.45
N PRO A 349 -7.67 31.13 -3.48
CA PRO A 349 -8.61 31.80 -4.37
C PRO A 349 -8.33 31.47 -5.84
N GLU A 350 -9.32 31.73 -6.70
CA GLU A 350 -9.11 31.57 -8.13
C GLU A 350 -8.11 32.59 -8.68
N GLU A 351 -7.51 32.27 -9.82
CA GLU A 351 -6.44 33.09 -10.40
C GLU A 351 -6.94 34.50 -10.73
N GLU A 352 -8.18 34.64 -11.18
CA GLU A 352 -8.80 35.94 -11.41
C GLU A 352 -8.91 36.77 -10.12
N GLN A 353 -9.28 36.15 -9.00
CA GLN A 353 -9.39 36.82 -7.70
C GLN A 353 -8.01 37.24 -7.17
N LEU A 354 -6.99 36.39 -7.38
CA LEU A 354 -5.62 36.72 -7.02
C LEU A 354 -5.06 37.86 -7.86
N ASN A 355 -5.42 37.93 -9.15
CA ASN A 355 -5.03 39.03 -10.02
C ASN A 355 -5.63 40.36 -9.54
N VAL A 356 -6.93 40.38 -9.22
CA VAL A 356 -7.58 41.57 -8.64
C VAL A 356 -6.92 41.98 -7.32
N LEU A 357 -6.69 41.02 -6.41
CA LEU A 357 -6.01 41.30 -5.14
C LEU A 357 -4.58 41.82 -5.33
N SER A 358 -3.88 41.39 -6.39
CA SER A 358 -2.52 41.86 -6.69
C SER A 358 -2.44 43.34 -7.07
N GLU A 359 -3.56 43.92 -7.53
CA GLU A 359 -3.67 45.35 -7.87
C GLU A 359 -4.01 46.21 -6.65
N MET A 360 -4.57 45.63 -5.58
CA MET A 360 -5.01 46.35 -4.37
C MET A 360 -3.90 46.59 -3.33
N LYS A 361 -2.64 46.71 -3.77
CA LYS A 361 -1.48 46.88 -2.87
C LYS A 361 -1.52 48.19 -2.07
N ASP A 362 -2.08 49.24 -2.67
CA ASP A 362 -2.17 50.57 -2.03
C ASP A 362 -3.21 50.62 -0.90
N GLU A 363 -4.15 49.67 -0.88
CA GLU A 363 -5.21 49.57 0.14
C GLU A 363 -4.96 48.42 1.13
N TYR A 364 -3.72 47.91 1.20
CA TYR A 364 -3.36 46.72 1.98
C TYR A 364 -3.82 46.77 3.45
N ASP A 365 -3.62 47.91 4.11
CA ASP A 365 -3.98 48.09 5.52
C ASP A 365 -5.49 48.18 5.77
N ASP A 366 -6.31 48.35 4.73
CA ASP A 366 -7.77 48.38 4.81
C ASP A 366 -8.42 47.03 4.45
N LEU A 367 -7.64 46.06 3.96
CA LEU A 367 -8.12 44.73 3.58
C LEU A 367 -8.25 43.77 4.78
N ALA A 368 -9.19 42.83 4.67
CA ALA A 368 -9.32 41.73 5.61
C ALA A 368 -8.08 40.82 5.61
N GLU A 369 -7.84 40.09 6.69
CA GLU A 369 -6.65 39.24 6.88
C GLU A 369 -6.43 38.23 5.74
N SER A 370 -7.51 37.60 5.27
CA SER A 370 -7.52 36.67 4.14
C SER A 370 -7.17 37.32 2.80
N GLU A 371 -7.56 38.58 2.60
CA GLU A 371 -7.26 39.36 1.40
C GLU A 371 -5.84 39.92 1.42
N GLN A 372 -5.36 40.36 2.59
CA GLN A 372 -3.94 40.70 2.81
C GLN A 372 -3.02 39.53 2.46
N PHE A 373 -3.39 38.31 2.87
CA PHE A 373 -2.69 37.10 2.45
C PHE A 373 -2.73 36.92 0.91
N GLY A 374 -3.89 37.11 0.29
CA GLY A 374 -4.07 37.05 -1.16
C GLY A 374 -3.17 38.04 -1.92
N VAL A 375 -3.04 39.28 -1.43
CA VAL A 375 -2.14 40.31 -2.02
C VAL A 375 -0.68 39.83 -1.99
N VAL A 376 -0.22 39.27 -0.87
CA VAL A 376 1.18 38.81 -0.76
C VAL A 376 1.43 37.58 -1.62
N ILE A 377 0.56 36.58 -1.53
CA ILE A 377 0.75 35.30 -2.21
C ILE A 377 0.58 35.41 -3.73
N SER A 378 -0.26 36.32 -4.23
CA SER A 378 -0.43 36.58 -5.66
C SER A 378 0.85 37.09 -6.36
N SER A 379 1.80 37.65 -5.60
CA SER A 379 3.12 38.03 -6.14
C SER A 379 3.99 36.83 -6.55
N VAL A 380 3.63 35.62 -6.11
CA VAL A 380 4.34 34.38 -6.48
C VAL A 380 3.94 33.97 -7.90
N LYS A 381 4.90 34.07 -8.82
CA LYS A 381 4.70 33.62 -10.21
C LYS A 381 4.38 32.13 -10.27
N ARG A 382 3.35 31.78 -11.04
CA ARG A 382 2.86 30.40 -11.24
C ARG A 382 2.59 29.67 -9.93
N LEU A 383 1.89 30.34 -9.00
CA LEU A 383 1.63 29.86 -7.65
C LEU A 383 1.04 28.44 -7.60
N LYS A 384 -0.09 28.19 -8.29
CA LYS A 384 -0.73 26.86 -8.34
C LYS A 384 0.24 25.77 -8.85
N PRO A 385 0.87 25.90 -10.05
CA PRO A 385 1.88 24.93 -10.51
C PRO A 385 3.05 24.73 -9.55
N ARG A 386 3.55 25.81 -8.93
CA ARG A 386 4.66 25.75 -7.97
C ARG A 386 4.27 24.94 -6.74
N LEU A 387 3.12 25.22 -6.13
CA LEU A 387 2.62 24.48 -4.98
C LEU A 387 2.39 23.00 -5.31
N SER A 388 1.85 22.69 -6.49
CA SER A 388 1.69 21.29 -6.93
C SER A 388 3.04 20.57 -7.07
N ALA A 389 4.07 21.23 -7.60
CA ALA A 389 5.41 20.66 -7.70
C ALA A 389 6.07 20.45 -6.33
N ILE A 390 5.89 21.40 -5.41
CA ILE A 390 6.35 21.27 -4.02
C ILE A 390 5.64 20.10 -3.34
N LEU A 391 4.32 20.01 -3.48
CA LEU A 391 3.54 18.92 -2.90
C LEU A 391 4.03 17.56 -3.40
N PHE A 392 4.22 17.43 -4.71
CA PHE A 392 4.78 16.23 -5.32
C PHE A 392 6.15 15.90 -4.74
N ARG A 393 7.06 16.89 -4.63
CA ARG A 393 8.39 16.73 -4.05
C ARG A 393 8.34 16.22 -2.61
N LEU A 394 7.44 16.74 -1.78
CA LEU A 394 7.26 16.32 -0.37
C LEU A 394 6.73 14.89 -0.26
N GLN A 395 5.84 14.48 -1.17
CA GLN A 395 5.22 13.14 -1.16
C GLN A 395 6.05 12.07 -1.89
N PHE A 396 7.04 12.48 -2.68
CA PHE A 396 7.74 11.59 -3.60
C PHE A 396 8.40 10.39 -2.92
N GLU A 397 9.12 10.64 -1.82
CA GLU A 397 9.82 9.58 -1.08
C GLU A 397 8.83 8.56 -0.50
N GLU A 398 7.70 9.02 0.05
CA GLU A 398 6.67 8.13 0.58
C GLU A 398 6.06 7.29 -0.55
N GLN A 399 5.73 7.91 -1.69
CA GLN A 399 5.20 7.19 -2.85
C GLN A 399 6.16 6.12 -3.36
N ILE A 400 7.46 6.43 -3.44
CA ILE A 400 8.49 5.43 -3.78
C ILE A 400 8.51 4.31 -2.76
N ASN A 401 8.52 4.63 -1.47
CA ASN A 401 8.60 3.65 -0.40
C ASN A 401 7.34 2.78 -0.30
N ASN A 402 6.21 3.24 -0.80
CA ASN A 402 4.98 2.47 -0.88
C ASN A 402 4.98 1.52 -2.09
N VAL A 403 5.55 1.92 -3.23
CA VAL A 403 5.51 1.11 -4.47
C VAL A 403 6.69 0.14 -4.59
N LYS A 404 7.88 0.55 -4.17
CA LYS A 404 9.12 -0.23 -4.31
C LYS A 404 9.05 -1.62 -3.65
N PRO A 405 8.52 -1.80 -2.42
CA PRO A 405 8.46 -3.10 -1.78
C PRO A 405 7.62 -4.13 -2.53
N ASP A 406 6.61 -3.69 -3.26
CA ASP A 406 5.70 -4.53 -4.03
C ASP A 406 6.37 -4.98 -5.33
N ILE A 407 7.04 -4.06 -6.04
CA ILE A 407 7.86 -4.39 -7.21
C ILE A 407 8.95 -5.40 -6.82
N VAL A 408 9.64 -5.17 -5.70
CA VAL A 408 10.68 -6.09 -5.20
C VAL A 408 10.07 -7.45 -4.87
N ALA A 409 8.92 -7.50 -4.19
CA ALA A 409 8.28 -8.76 -3.82
C ALA A 409 7.87 -9.57 -5.06
N VAL A 410 7.22 -8.94 -6.04
CA VAL A 410 6.79 -9.61 -7.28
C VAL A 410 8.00 -10.07 -8.09
N THR A 411 9.02 -9.23 -8.23
CA THR A 411 10.24 -9.57 -8.98
C THR A 411 10.95 -10.75 -8.32
N ALA A 412 11.15 -10.70 -7.00
CA ALA A 412 11.77 -11.78 -6.24
C ALA A 412 10.97 -13.08 -6.34
N ALA A 413 9.65 -13.04 -6.17
CA ALA A 413 8.80 -14.22 -6.29
C ALA A 413 8.85 -14.84 -7.71
N CYS A 414 8.88 -14.02 -8.77
CA CYS A 414 9.07 -14.52 -10.14
C CYS A 414 10.43 -15.21 -10.32
N GLU A 415 11.50 -14.63 -9.78
CA GLU A 415 12.83 -15.24 -9.82
C GLU A 415 12.91 -16.54 -9.02
N GLU A 416 12.35 -16.55 -7.82
CA GLU A 416 12.29 -17.71 -6.92
C GLU A 416 11.54 -18.89 -7.57
N ILE A 417 10.34 -18.66 -8.10
CA ILE A 417 9.56 -19.69 -8.80
C ILE A 417 10.31 -20.26 -9.99
N THR A 418 11.03 -19.41 -10.74
CA THR A 418 11.73 -19.83 -11.96
C THR A 418 13.06 -20.50 -11.69
N LYS A 419 13.72 -20.21 -10.57
CA LYS A 419 15.06 -20.72 -10.21
C LYS A 419 15.04 -21.85 -9.18
N SER A 420 13.92 -22.12 -8.50
CA SER A 420 13.83 -23.20 -7.52
C SER A 420 13.89 -24.57 -8.19
N ASP A 421 15.03 -25.24 -8.06
CA ASP A 421 15.23 -26.62 -8.50
C ASP A 421 14.32 -27.60 -7.73
N ASN A 422 14.07 -27.34 -6.44
CA ASN A 422 13.22 -28.19 -5.61
C ASN A 422 11.76 -28.12 -6.07
N PHE A 423 11.26 -26.92 -6.38
CA PHE A 423 9.92 -26.76 -6.95
C PHE A 423 9.82 -27.39 -8.35
N ALA A 424 10.85 -27.25 -9.19
CA ALA A 424 10.89 -27.90 -10.49
C ALA A 424 10.84 -29.43 -10.38
N LYS A 425 11.57 -30.03 -9.44
CA LYS A 425 11.51 -31.47 -9.14
C LYS A 425 10.11 -31.90 -8.67
N LEU A 426 9.47 -31.12 -7.79
CA LEU A 426 8.09 -31.39 -7.37
C LEU A 426 7.13 -31.44 -8.56
N LEU A 427 7.23 -30.49 -9.49
CA LEU A 427 6.40 -30.48 -10.71
C LEU A 427 6.64 -31.72 -11.59
N GLN A 428 7.89 -32.18 -11.69
CA GLN A 428 8.23 -33.41 -12.43
C GLN A 428 7.61 -34.66 -11.78
N LEU A 429 7.67 -34.76 -10.45
CA LEU A 429 7.05 -35.86 -9.71
C LEU A 429 5.53 -35.87 -9.89
N ILE A 430 4.89 -34.70 -9.82
CA ILE A 430 3.45 -34.56 -10.07
C ILE A 430 3.10 -34.97 -11.50
N LEU A 431 3.92 -34.59 -12.49
CA LEU A 431 3.73 -34.96 -13.89
C LEU A 431 3.84 -36.48 -14.08
N LEU A 432 4.84 -37.12 -13.46
CA LEU A 432 5.06 -38.56 -13.52
C LEU A 432 3.85 -39.31 -12.93
N VAL A 433 3.44 -38.95 -11.72
CA VAL A 433 2.31 -39.58 -11.03
C VAL A 433 1.01 -39.35 -11.82
N GLY A 434 0.79 -38.13 -12.29
CA GLY A 434 -0.37 -37.79 -13.12
C GLY A 434 -0.43 -38.59 -14.41
N ASN A 435 0.69 -38.76 -15.12
CA ASN A 435 0.75 -39.55 -16.35
C ASN A 435 0.49 -41.04 -16.10
N TYR A 436 1.01 -41.59 -15.00
CA TYR A 436 0.74 -42.98 -14.61
C TYR A 436 -0.75 -43.18 -14.29
N MET A 437 -1.33 -42.30 -13.47
CA MET A 437 -2.75 -42.38 -13.10
C MET A 437 -3.70 -42.20 -14.29
N ASN A 438 -3.32 -41.37 -15.26
CA ASN A 438 -4.14 -41.08 -16.44
C ASN A 438 -3.91 -42.05 -17.60
N ALA A 439 -3.13 -43.12 -17.42
CA ALA A 439 -2.84 -44.10 -18.46
C ALA A 439 -4.13 -44.64 -19.11
N GLY A 440 -4.16 -44.67 -20.45
CA GLY A 440 -5.33 -45.11 -21.23
C GLY A 440 -6.47 -44.08 -21.35
N SER A 441 -6.30 -42.87 -20.80
CA SER A 441 -7.26 -41.76 -20.98
C SER A 441 -6.75 -40.73 -22.00
N ARG A 442 -7.63 -39.77 -22.39
CA ARG A 442 -7.25 -38.61 -23.21
C ARG A 442 -6.17 -37.73 -22.55
N ASN A 443 -5.98 -37.84 -21.24
CA ASN A 443 -5.04 -37.04 -20.46
C ASN A 443 -3.69 -37.78 -20.24
N ALA A 444 -3.49 -38.96 -20.81
CA ALA A 444 -2.21 -39.68 -20.75
C ALA A 444 -1.12 -38.98 -21.58
N ASN A 445 0.15 -39.29 -21.30
CA ASN A 445 1.32 -38.80 -22.05
C ASN A 445 1.40 -37.27 -22.14
N ALA A 446 1.00 -36.57 -21.08
CA ALA A 446 1.11 -35.13 -20.98
C ALA A 446 2.59 -34.72 -20.85
N PHE A 447 2.97 -33.66 -21.56
CA PHE A 447 4.29 -33.02 -21.43
C PHE A 447 4.35 -32.00 -20.28
N GLY A 448 3.20 -31.61 -19.73
CA GLY A 448 3.07 -30.65 -18.65
C GLY A 448 1.61 -30.48 -18.26
N PHE A 449 1.38 -29.75 -17.17
CA PHE A 449 0.05 -29.42 -16.67
C PHE A 449 -0.01 -27.95 -16.26
N SER A 450 -1.22 -27.39 -16.20
CA SER A 450 -1.40 -26.01 -15.73
C SER A 450 -1.08 -25.90 -14.24
N ILE A 451 -0.30 -24.90 -13.83
CA ILE A 451 0.13 -24.69 -12.43
C ILE A 451 -1.05 -24.55 -11.46
N SER A 452 -2.21 -24.10 -11.93
CA SER A 452 -3.43 -24.03 -11.10
C SER A 452 -3.95 -25.39 -10.66
N TYR A 453 -3.47 -26.49 -11.26
CA TYR A 453 -3.79 -27.86 -10.85
C TYR A 453 -3.17 -28.22 -9.49
N LEU A 454 -2.11 -27.54 -9.03
CA LEU A 454 -1.49 -27.81 -7.73
C LEU A 454 -2.52 -27.77 -6.58
N CYS A 455 -3.42 -26.79 -6.60
CA CYS A 455 -4.49 -26.67 -5.61
C CYS A 455 -5.52 -27.82 -5.67
N LYS A 456 -5.60 -28.54 -6.79
CA LYS A 456 -6.55 -29.65 -7.03
C LYS A 456 -5.99 -31.01 -6.64
N LEU A 457 -4.70 -31.11 -6.29
CA LEU A 457 -4.10 -32.36 -5.79
C LEU A 457 -4.80 -32.86 -4.51
N ARG A 458 -5.37 -31.95 -3.72
CA ARG A 458 -6.16 -32.29 -2.53
C ARG A 458 -7.51 -32.94 -2.86
N ASP A 459 -8.04 -32.73 -4.06
CA ASP A 459 -9.38 -33.18 -4.43
C ASP A 459 -9.41 -34.66 -4.82
N THR A 460 -8.25 -35.21 -5.22
CA THR A 460 -8.12 -36.63 -5.55
C THR A 460 -7.83 -37.44 -4.28
N LYS A 461 -8.68 -38.42 -3.97
CA LYS A 461 -8.58 -39.25 -2.76
C LYS A 461 -8.15 -40.68 -3.06
N SER A 462 -7.53 -41.34 -2.10
CA SER A 462 -7.29 -42.78 -2.12
C SER A 462 -8.59 -43.59 -2.13
N ALA A 463 -8.49 -44.87 -2.49
CA ALA A 463 -9.64 -45.78 -2.53
C ALA A 463 -10.37 -45.88 -1.17
N ASP A 464 -9.63 -45.80 -0.06
CA ASP A 464 -10.18 -45.82 1.30
C ASP A 464 -10.58 -44.41 1.83
N GLN A 465 -10.41 -43.37 1.02
CA GLN A 465 -10.68 -41.96 1.31
C GLN A 465 -9.92 -41.37 2.51
N LYS A 466 -8.88 -42.05 3.01
CA LYS A 466 -8.12 -41.60 4.18
C LYS A 466 -6.99 -40.62 3.85
N GLN A 467 -6.45 -40.69 2.63
CA GLN A 467 -5.42 -39.76 2.16
C GLN A 467 -5.84 -39.09 0.85
N THR A 468 -5.27 -37.94 0.58
CA THR A 468 -5.37 -37.29 -0.73
C THR A 468 -4.11 -37.55 -1.54
N LEU A 469 -4.15 -37.29 -2.85
CA LEU A 469 -2.97 -37.35 -3.70
C LEU A 469 -1.87 -36.38 -3.22
N LEU A 470 -2.26 -35.24 -2.65
CA LEU A 470 -1.32 -34.32 -2.02
C LEU A 470 -0.58 -34.95 -0.82
N HIS A 471 -1.30 -35.65 0.07
CA HIS A 471 -0.67 -36.35 1.21
C HIS A 471 0.31 -37.42 0.71
N PHE A 472 -0.14 -38.25 -0.25
CA PHE A 472 0.71 -39.29 -0.85
C PHE A 472 1.98 -38.73 -1.48
N LEU A 473 1.86 -37.62 -2.24
CA LEU A 473 3.01 -36.96 -2.85
C LEU A 473 3.96 -36.38 -1.79
N ALA A 474 3.44 -35.81 -0.72
CA ALA A 474 4.25 -35.28 0.38
C ALA A 474 5.02 -36.40 1.09
N ASP A 475 4.36 -37.50 1.44
CA ASP A 475 5.00 -38.67 2.07
C ASP A 475 6.08 -39.27 1.15
N MET A 476 5.76 -39.44 -0.14
CA MET A 476 6.72 -39.93 -1.15
C MET A 476 7.93 -38.98 -1.29
N CYS A 477 7.71 -37.66 -1.31
CA CYS A 477 8.82 -36.70 -1.33
C CYS A 477 9.66 -36.79 -0.07
N GLN A 478 9.02 -36.89 1.11
CA GLN A 478 9.75 -37.01 2.37
C GLN A 478 10.60 -38.28 2.46
N GLU A 479 10.12 -39.40 1.92
CA GLU A 479 10.84 -40.68 1.95
C GLU A 479 11.93 -40.79 0.86
N GLN A 480 11.64 -40.34 -0.36
CA GLN A 480 12.50 -40.62 -1.53
C GLN A 480 13.19 -39.38 -2.11
N TYR A 481 12.67 -38.18 -1.85
CA TYR A 481 13.21 -36.91 -2.37
C TYR A 481 13.24 -35.81 -1.28
N PRO A 482 13.98 -35.99 -0.17
CA PRO A 482 13.89 -35.10 1.00
C PRO A 482 14.31 -33.66 0.72
N ASP A 483 15.14 -33.45 -0.30
CA ASP A 483 15.52 -32.13 -0.81
C ASP A 483 14.31 -31.33 -1.29
N VAL A 484 13.35 -31.99 -1.95
CA VAL A 484 12.12 -31.35 -2.45
C VAL A 484 11.32 -30.72 -1.31
N MET A 485 11.35 -31.27 -0.09
CA MET A 485 10.60 -30.74 1.05
C MET A 485 11.02 -29.33 1.46
N HIS A 486 12.21 -28.87 1.04
CA HIS A 486 12.74 -27.53 1.32
C HIS A 486 12.30 -26.49 0.29
N PHE A 487 11.53 -26.85 -0.75
CA PHE A 487 11.05 -25.89 -1.75
C PHE A 487 10.31 -24.66 -1.17
N PRO A 488 9.59 -24.70 -0.02
CA PRO A 488 8.97 -23.50 0.54
C PRO A 488 10.00 -22.45 0.98
N GLU A 489 11.22 -22.87 1.32
CA GLU A 489 12.34 -21.99 1.69
C GLU A 489 12.93 -21.28 0.46
N ASP A 490 12.72 -21.84 -0.74
CA ASP A 490 13.12 -21.20 -2.00
C ASP A 490 12.12 -20.11 -2.44
N LEU A 491 10.91 -20.06 -1.85
CA LEU A 491 9.77 -19.25 -2.32
C LEU A 491 9.28 -18.24 -1.26
N ILE A 492 10.21 -17.64 -0.50
CA ILE A 492 9.90 -16.79 0.66
C ILE A 492 9.13 -15.51 0.31
N HIS A 493 9.27 -14.96 -0.91
CA HIS A 493 8.57 -13.74 -1.30
C HIS A 493 7.18 -14.01 -1.89
N LEU A 494 6.81 -15.28 -2.12
CA LEU A 494 5.57 -15.66 -2.77
C LEU A 494 4.33 -15.20 -1.99
N GLU A 495 4.34 -15.31 -0.66
CA GLU A 495 3.22 -14.84 0.17
C GLU A 495 3.04 -13.33 0.03
N LYS A 496 4.15 -12.58 0.09
CA LYS A 496 4.10 -11.13 -0.04
C LYS A 496 3.63 -10.69 -1.42
N ALA A 497 4.10 -11.35 -2.48
CA ALA A 497 3.71 -11.07 -3.86
C ALA A 497 2.25 -11.44 -4.19
N SER A 498 1.61 -12.29 -3.37
CA SER A 498 0.21 -12.70 -3.56
C SER A 498 -0.82 -11.69 -3.03
N ARG A 499 -0.37 -10.70 -2.26
CA ARG A 499 -1.19 -9.62 -1.68
C ARG A 499 -1.13 -8.40 -2.57
#